data_AF-A0AA44AN73-F1
#
_entry.id   AF-A0AA44AN73-F1
#
_cell.length_a   1.000
_cell.length_b   1.000
_cell.length_c   1.000
_cell.angle_alpha   90.00
_cell.angle_beta   90.00
_cell.angle_gamma   90.00
#
_symmetry.space_group_name_H-M   'P 1'
#
loop_
_entity.id
_entity.type
_entity.pdbx_description
1 polymer ?
#
loop_
_entity_poly.entity_id
_entity_poly.type
_entity_poly.pdbx_seq_one_letter_code
_entity_poly.pdbx_strand_id
1 'polypeptide(L)'
;MNIKLKIITTLLGVFFGCGIVTSQTPKAEQAMDSKRQHITEVAALTGKGDLDKLKIVLIDGLNDGMAVSELKEVMVHAYAYCGFPRALRGLQTLVAVLDERKAKGIEDDWGRKASPITDTRSKYERGRDILVEISGIPADAPKADYAILAPEIEVFLKEHLFADLFERDVLTYAERELTTVAVIASLGKGVEPMLKGHMGIALNVGITPDELRSVLAIVEKNIGRGEADGGRLALNEVLQSKGLTTAPEAPAVTIGNGVKKQKVTFHNRFLIDMVGDLYFPANYSPAKKYAAIIVGHPFGGVKEQTSGLHARKLAEIGYVTLAFDASYYGESGGYPRRMESPEVRVDDFSAAVDFLTNHPAVEADKIGVIGICGGGCYSVSATQIDHRINQYV
;
A
#
# COMPACT_ATOMS: atom_id res chain seq x y z
N MET A 1 -52.93 -46.70 19.34
CA MET A 1 -52.70 -47.65 18.23
C MET A 1 -51.88 -46.94 17.18
N ASN A 2 -50.63 -47.37 16.98
CA ASN A 2 -49.72 -46.84 15.96
C ASN A 2 -50.31 -46.99 14.54
N ILE A 3 -49.89 -46.13 13.61
CA ILE A 3 -49.15 -46.50 12.37
C ILE A 3 -49.21 -45.36 11.32
N LYS A 4 -48.00 -44.94 10.88
CA LYS A 4 -47.59 -44.23 9.65
C LYS A 4 -47.91 -42.74 9.49
N LEU A 5 -47.11 -41.86 8.87
CA LEU A 5 -45.69 -41.67 8.49
C LEU A 5 -45.72 -40.65 7.31
N LYS A 6 -44.84 -39.63 7.38
CA LYS A 6 -44.21 -38.84 6.28
C LYS A 6 -44.80 -37.48 5.78
N ILE A 7 -43.96 -36.45 6.04
CA ILE A 7 -43.40 -35.39 5.15
C ILE A 7 -44.28 -34.17 4.82
N ILE A 8 -43.75 -32.98 5.15
CA ILE A 8 -43.50 -31.78 4.30
C ILE A 8 -43.47 -30.55 5.23
N THR A 9 -42.29 -30.14 5.70
CA THR A 9 -41.55 -28.93 5.27
C THR A 9 -42.10 -27.61 5.84
N THR A 10 -41.55 -27.17 6.98
CA THR A 10 -41.70 -25.79 7.48
C THR A 10 -40.45 -24.99 7.14
N LEU A 11 -40.54 -24.20 6.07
CA LEU A 11 -39.65 -23.06 5.82
C LEU A 11 -40.20 -21.88 6.63
N LEU A 12 -39.55 -21.51 7.72
CA LEU A 12 -39.78 -20.23 8.38
C LEU A 12 -38.61 -19.31 8.04
N GLY A 13 -38.90 -18.27 7.26
CA GLY A 13 -37.94 -17.30 6.77
C GLY A 13 -37.36 -16.44 7.89
N VAL A 14 -36.05 -16.31 7.90
CA VAL A 14 -35.33 -15.27 8.65
C VAL A 14 -35.25 -14.05 7.74
N PHE A 15 -36.04 -13.02 8.07
CA PHE A 15 -35.93 -11.70 7.47
C PHE A 15 -34.57 -11.08 7.85
N PHE A 16 -33.66 -10.96 6.89
CA PHE A 16 -32.49 -10.11 7.02
C PHE A 16 -32.91 -8.65 6.85
N GLY A 17 -32.91 -7.90 7.95
CA GLY A 17 -32.97 -6.45 7.91
C GLY A 17 -31.69 -5.92 7.28
N CYS A 18 -31.78 -5.45 6.04
CA CYS A 18 -30.70 -4.78 5.33
C CYS A 18 -30.49 -3.40 5.99
N GLY A 19 -29.61 -3.35 6.99
CA GLY A 19 -29.03 -2.10 7.46
C GLY A 19 -28.22 -1.48 6.32
N ILE A 20 -28.49 -0.21 6.03
CA ILE A 20 -27.79 0.59 5.05
C ILE A 20 -26.31 0.62 5.44
N VAL A 21 -25.49 -0.15 4.72
CA VAL A 21 -24.03 -0.05 4.78
C VAL A 21 -23.68 1.23 4.04
N THR A 22 -23.44 2.31 4.78
CA THR A 22 -22.75 3.48 4.24
C THR A 22 -21.37 2.99 3.79
N SER A 23 -21.14 2.99 2.48
CA SER A 23 -19.85 2.66 1.87
C SER A 23 -18.79 3.63 2.38
N GLN A 24 -17.95 3.18 3.31
CA GLN A 24 -16.71 3.87 3.62
C GLN A 24 -15.77 3.68 2.42
N THR A 25 -15.46 4.77 1.74
CA THR A 25 -14.39 4.89 0.76
C THR A 25 -13.10 4.30 1.36
N PRO A 26 -12.29 3.51 0.62
CA PRO A 26 -11.09 2.89 1.17
C PRO A 26 -10.15 3.94 1.77
N LYS A 27 -9.65 3.68 2.99
CA LYS A 27 -8.74 4.57 3.75
C LYS A 27 -7.48 5.00 2.97
N ALA A 28 -7.06 4.21 1.96
CA ALA A 28 -5.94 4.53 1.08
C ALA A 28 -6.20 5.76 0.18
N GLU A 29 -7.44 6.00 -0.26
CA GLU A 29 -7.78 7.23 -1.03
C GLU A 29 -7.76 8.49 -0.15
N GLN A 30 -7.73 8.37 1.18
CA GLN A 30 -7.60 9.49 2.12
C GLN A 30 -6.16 9.81 2.54
N ALA A 31 -5.16 9.04 2.09
CA ALA A 31 -3.77 9.23 2.50
C ALA A 31 -3.02 10.31 1.71
N MET A 32 -3.51 10.67 0.52
CA MET A 32 -2.85 11.56 -0.42
C MET A 32 -3.74 12.78 -0.72
N ASP A 33 -3.15 13.98 -0.75
CA ASP A 33 -3.88 15.18 -1.15
C ASP A 33 -4.28 15.16 -2.63
N SER A 34 -5.24 16.01 -3.01
CA SER A 34 -5.81 15.98 -4.37
C SER A 34 -4.77 16.34 -5.43
N LYS A 35 -3.85 17.26 -5.16
CA LYS A 35 -2.77 17.63 -6.08
C LYS A 35 -1.88 16.42 -6.37
N ARG A 36 -1.42 15.71 -5.35
CA ARG A 36 -0.60 14.49 -5.49
C ARG A 36 -1.35 13.36 -6.19
N GLN A 37 -2.67 13.27 -5.99
CA GLN A 37 -3.52 12.35 -6.75
C GLN A 37 -3.51 12.65 -8.24
N HIS A 38 -3.79 13.89 -8.65
CA HIS A 38 -3.78 14.30 -10.06
C HIS A 38 -2.39 14.15 -10.69
N ILE A 39 -1.32 14.52 -9.96
CA ILE A 39 0.06 14.28 -10.41
C ILE A 39 0.26 12.80 -10.75
N THR A 40 -0.19 11.91 -9.87
CA THR A 40 -0.04 10.46 -10.05
C THR A 40 -0.84 9.94 -11.24
N GLU A 41 -2.09 10.38 -11.41
CA GLU A 41 -2.95 9.99 -12.52
C GLU A 41 -2.38 10.44 -13.87
N VAL A 42 -1.97 11.71 -13.97
CA VAL A 42 -1.34 12.28 -15.17
C VAL A 42 -0.03 11.58 -15.50
N ALA A 43 0.80 11.34 -14.50
CA ALA A 43 2.08 10.64 -14.65
C ALA A 43 1.89 9.21 -15.17
N ALA A 44 0.99 8.43 -14.56
CA ALA A 44 0.72 7.05 -14.95
C ALA A 44 0.19 6.95 -16.38
N LEU A 45 -0.80 7.78 -16.73
CA LEU A 45 -1.43 7.78 -18.06
C LEU A 45 -0.48 8.29 -19.15
N THR A 46 0.34 9.30 -18.85
CA THR A 46 1.44 9.73 -19.74
C THR A 46 2.44 8.60 -19.94
N GLY A 47 2.86 7.94 -18.85
CA GLY A 47 3.81 6.83 -18.88
C GLY A 47 3.32 5.64 -19.72
N LYS A 48 2.02 5.33 -19.67
CA LYS A 48 1.39 4.30 -20.51
C LYS A 48 1.14 4.75 -21.95
N GLY A 49 0.89 6.04 -22.16
CA GLY A 49 0.49 6.62 -23.43
C GLY A 49 -1.00 6.51 -23.72
N ASP A 50 -1.85 6.42 -22.70
CA ASP A 50 -3.31 6.39 -22.83
C ASP A 50 -3.86 7.82 -22.87
N LEU A 51 -3.95 8.37 -24.09
CA LEU A 51 -4.26 9.78 -24.31
C LEU A 51 -5.74 10.12 -24.03
N ASP A 52 -6.64 9.17 -24.25
CA ASP A 52 -8.08 9.38 -24.04
C ASP A 52 -8.39 9.56 -22.56
N LYS A 53 -7.83 8.69 -21.71
CA LYS A 53 -7.93 8.86 -20.26
C LYS A 53 -7.12 10.05 -19.75
N LEU A 54 -5.93 10.29 -20.34
CA LEU A 54 -5.10 11.44 -19.97
C LEU A 54 -5.86 12.76 -20.14
N LYS A 55 -6.60 12.92 -21.25
CA LYS A 55 -7.43 14.11 -21.48
C LYS A 55 -8.42 14.36 -20.35
N ILE A 56 -9.05 13.31 -19.83
CA ILE A 56 -10.05 13.40 -18.75
C ILE A 56 -9.38 13.90 -17.48
N VAL A 57 -8.29 13.26 -17.03
CA VAL A 57 -7.63 13.63 -15.77
C VAL A 57 -6.96 15.00 -15.83
N LEU A 58 -6.52 15.46 -17.01
CA LEU A 58 -6.02 16.83 -17.19
C LEU A 58 -7.13 17.87 -16.99
N ILE A 59 -8.34 17.60 -17.49
CA ILE A 59 -9.50 18.48 -17.27
C ILE A 59 -9.88 18.48 -15.79
N ASP A 60 -9.88 17.31 -15.15
CA ASP A 60 -10.21 17.17 -13.73
C ASP A 60 -9.21 17.91 -12.84
N GLY A 61 -7.91 17.77 -13.10
CA GLY A 61 -6.86 18.49 -12.37
C GLY A 61 -6.98 20.01 -12.50
N LEU A 62 -7.25 20.53 -13.70
CA LEU A 62 -7.49 21.97 -13.91
C LEU A 62 -8.75 22.45 -13.19
N ASN A 63 -9.83 21.65 -13.18
CA ASN A 63 -11.05 21.99 -12.46
C ASN A 63 -10.86 21.96 -10.93
N ASP A 64 -9.97 21.11 -10.43
CA ASP A 64 -9.59 21.01 -9.02
C ASP A 64 -8.54 22.04 -8.61
N GLY A 65 -8.16 22.96 -9.51
CA GLY A 65 -7.30 24.10 -9.22
C GLY A 65 -5.80 23.85 -9.39
N MET A 66 -5.38 22.74 -10.01
CA MET A 66 -3.99 22.61 -10.42
C MET A 66 -3.61 23.66 -11.46
N ALA A 67 -2.41 24.20 -11.33
CA ALA A 67 -1.90 25.12 -12.34
C ALA A 67 -1.46 24.39 -13.61
N VAL A 68 -1.58 25.06 -14.76
CA VAL A 68 -1.07 24.56 -16.04
C VAL A 68 0.43 24.26 -15.95
N SER A 69 1.20 25.07 -15.21
CA SER A 69 2.63 24.83 -15.04
C SER A 69 2.94 23.53 -14.32
N GLU A 70 2.13 23.10 -13.36
CA GLU A 70 2.33 21.85 -12.59
C GLU A 70 2.05 20.64 -13.47
N LEU A 71 0.91 20.60 -14.17
CA LEU A 71 0.56 19.51 -15.11
C LEU A 71 1.61 19.38 -16.21
N LYS A 72 2.02 20.51 -16.81
CA LYS A 72 3.11 20.55 -17.79
C LYS A 72 4.40 19.97 -17.21
N GLU A 73 4.74 20.33 -15.97
CA GLU A 73 5.98 19.89 -15.35
C GLU A 73 6.00 18.38 -15.08
N VAL A 74 4.85 17.77 -14.74
CA VAL A 74 4.70 16.30 -14.65
C VAL A 74 5.11 15.63 -15.97
N MET A 75 4.62 16.13 -17.10
CA MET A 75 4.93 15.56 -18.42
C MET A 75 6.36 15.86 -18.88
N VAL A 76 6.90 17.04 -18.55
CA VAL A 76 8.33 17.37 -18.77
C VAL A 76 9.23 16.47 -17.94
N HIS A 77 8.84 16.11 -16.71
CA HIS A 77 9.61 15.16 -15.90
C HIS A 77 9.50 13.73 -16.45
N ALA A 78 8.32 13.34 -16.93
CA ALA A 78 8.03 11.98 -17.36
C ALA A 78 8.88 11.48 -18.54
N TYR A 79 9.38 12.33 -19.45
CA TYR A 79 10.12 11.85 -20.63
C TYR A 79 11.39 11.08 -20.27
N ALA A 80 12.03 11.42 -19.14
CA ALA A 80 13.23 10.73 -18.69
C ALA A 80 12.97 9.25 -18.38
N TYR A 81 11.71 8.90 -18.05
CA TYR A 81 11.33 7.56 -17.61
C TYR A 81 10.45 6.81 -18.62
N CYS A 82 9.68 7.50 -19.46
CA CYS A 82 8.82 6.88 -20.49
C CYS A 82 9.18 7.25 -21.94
N GLY A 83 10.24 8.04 -22.13
CA GLY A 83 10.73 8.47 -23.43
C GLY A 83 10.00 9.70 -24.00
N PHE A 84 10.71 10.40 -24.89
CA PHE A 84 10.20 11.60 -25.59
C PHE A 84 8.84 11.41 -26.25
N PRO A 85 8.56 10.32 -27.00
CA PRO A 85 7.30 10.21 -27.73
C PRO A 85 6.08 10.30 -26.81
N ARG A 86 6.10 9.61 -25.66
CA ARG A 86 4.96 9.58 -24.74
C ARG A 86 4.75 10.93 -24.05
N ALA A 87 5.84 11.54 -23.54
CA ALA A 87 5.77 12.86 -22.92
C ALA A 87 5.31 13.96 -23.88
N LEU A 88 5.79 13.95 -25.13
CA LEU A 88 5.36 14.92 -26.15
C LEU A 88 3.88 14.75 -26.51
N ARG A 89 3.40 13.50 -26.63
CA ARG A 89 1.97 13.24 -26.86
C ARG A 89 1.12 13.69 -25.67
N GLY A 90 1.61 13.55 -24.45
CA GLY A 90 0.99 14.11 -23.26
C GLY A 90 0.88 15.64 -23.33
N LEU A 91 1.98 16.33 -23.61
CA LEU A 91 1.99 17.80 -23.74
C LEU A 91 1.06 18.30 -24.84
N GLN A 92 1.01 17.62 -25.99
CA GLN A 92 0.06 17.92 -27.06
C GLN A 92 -1.39 17.74 -26.61
N THR A 93 -1.67 16.74 -25.77
CA THR A 93 -2.99 16.52 -25.18
C THR A 93 -3.36 17.66 -24.24
N LEU A 94 -2.44 18.13 -23.41
CA LEU A 94 -2.67 19.32 -22.57
C LEU A 94 -2.93 20.58 -23.42
N VAL A 95 -2.18 20.80 -24.52
CA VAL A 95 -2.46 21.92 -25.44
C VAL A 95 -3.88 21.84 -25.98
N ALA A 96 -4.32 20.67 -26.44
CA ALA A 96 -5.69 20.49 -26.94
C ALA A 96 -6.75 20.75 -25.86
N VAL A 97 -6.52 20.31 -24.62
CA VAL A 97 -7.40 20.60 -23.47
C VAL A 97 -7.50 22.11 -23.23
N LEU A 98 -6.38 22.83 -23.21
CA LEU A 98 -6.35 24.28 -22.97
C LEU A 98 -7.04 25.05 -24.11
N ASP A 99 -6.84 24.65 -25.37
CA ASP A 99 -7.51 25.26 -26.51
C ASP A 99 -9.03 25.06 -26.45
N GLU A 100 -9.49 23.86 -26.09
CA GLU A 100 -10.91 23.56 -25.90
C GLU A 100 -11.52 24.36 -24.74
N ARG A 101 -10.79 24.52 -23.63
CA ARG A 101 -11.21 25.32 -22.47
C ARG A 101 -11.28 26.81 -22.82
N LYS A 102 -10.27 27.34 -23.50
CA LYS A 102 -10.24 28.71 -24.00
C LYS A 102 -11.38 29.00 -24.99
N ALA A 103 -11.68 28.07 -25.89
CA ALA A 103 -12.82 28.19 -26.81
C ALA A 103 -14.18 28.25 -26.08
N LYS A 104 -14.27 27.70 -24.87
CA LYS A 104 -15.44 27.80 -23.98
C LYS A 104 -15.40 29.03 -23.07
N GLY A 105 -14.41 29.91 -23.22
CA GLY A 105 -14.24 31.11 -22.39
C GLY A 105 -13.73 30.83 -20.98
N ILE A 106 -13.15 29.65 -20.74
CA ILE A 106 -12.52 29.30 -19.45
C ILE A 106 -11.07 29.81 -19.47
N GLU A 107 -10.71 30.60 -18.46
CA GLU A 107 -9.33 31.02 -18.23
C GLU A 107 -8.70 30.14 -17.14
N ASP A 108 -7.63 29.43 -17.50
CA ASP A 108 -6.91 28.54 -16.59
C ASP A 108 -5.75 29.28 -15.87
N ASP A 109 -5.50 28.90 -14.62
CA ASP A 109 -4.33 29.40 -13.88
C ASP A 109 -3.04 28.81 -14.45
N TRP A 110 -2.19 29.66 -14.99
CA TRP A 110 -0.90 29.25 -15.53
C TRP A 110 0.12 28.87 -14.46
N GLY A 111 -0.09 29.33 -13.22
CA GLY A 111 0.85 29.18 -12.13
C GLY A 111 2.19 29.87 -12.39
N ARG A 112 3.15 29.59 -11.51
CA ARG A 112 4.51 30.15 -11.61
C ARG A 112 5.36 29.42 -12.66
N LYS A 113 6.37 30.11 -13.18
CA LYS A 113 7.47 29.50 -13.93
C LYS A 113 8.53 28.96 -12.96
N ALA A 114 9.35 28.02 -13.46
CA ALA A 114 10.56 27.60 -12.74
C ALA A 114 11.45 28.83 -12.49
N SER A 115 12.03 28.88 -11.29
CA SER A 115 12.95 29.94 -10.90
C SER A 115 14.21 29.92 -11.78
N PRO A 116 14.79 31.09 -12.12
CA PRO A 116 16.07 31.15 -12.80
C PRO A 116 17.17 30.49 -11.95
N ILE A 117 18.04 29.71 -12.58
CA ILE A 117 19.21 29.13 -11.91
C ILE A 117 20.29 30.21 -11.81
N THR A 118 20.61 30.62 -10.59
CA THR A 118 21.67 31.60 -10.28
C THR A 118 22.98 30.95 -9.85
N ASP A 119 22.96 29.65 -9.56
CA ASP A 119 24.15 28.87 -9.22
C ASP A 119 25.05 28.72 -10.45
N THR A 120 26.30 29.15 -10.30
CA THR A 120 27.31 29.19 -11.38
C THR A 120 28.19 27.94 -11.43
N ARG A 121 28.05 27.01 -10.48
CA ARG A 121 28.74 25.72 -10.50
C ARG A 121 28.33 24.90 -11.74
N SER A 122 29.13 23.91 -12.10
CA SER A 122 28.81 23.04 -13.23
C SER A 122 27.50 22.28 -13.00
N LYS A 123 26.77 21.96 -14.08
CA LYS A 123 25.56 21.12 -13.98
C LYS A 123 25.88 19.78 -13.30
N TYR A 124 27.05 19.22 -13.56
CA TYR A 124 27.47 17.95 -12.97
C TYR A 124 27.52 18.04 -11.44
N GLU A 125 28.14 19.09 -10.90
CA GLU A 125 28.25 19.29 -9.45
C GLU A 125 26.88 19.49 -8.82
N ARG A 126 26.04 20.35 -9.40
CA ARG A 126 24.69 20.61 -8.87
C ARG A 126 23.82 19.35 -8.90
N GLY A 127 23.84 18.64 -10.02
CA GLY A 127 23.08 17.40 -10.18
C GLY A 127 23.57 16.26 -9.28
N ARG A 128 24.88 16.14 -9.06
CA ARG A 128 25.44 15.23 -8.06
C ARG A 128 24.92 15.55 -6.67
N ASP A 129 24.96 16.82 -6.28
CA ASP A 129 24.56 17.25 -4.93
C ASP A 129 23.06 17.03 -4.70
N ILE A 130 22.22 17.32 -5.71
CA ILE A 130 20.78 17.00 -5.68
C ILE A 130 20.55 15.50 -5.53
N LEU A 131 21.25 14.67 -6.31
CA LEU A 131 21.13 13.21 -6.18
C LEU A 131 21.51 12.74 -4.78
N VAL A 132 22.60 13.25 -4.20
CA VAL A 132 23.02 12.92 -2.83
C VAL A 132 21.93 13.32 -1.83
N GLU A 133 21.39 14.53 -1.97
CA GLU A 133 20.34 15.06 -1.09
C GLU A 133 19.10 14.16 -1.08
N ILE A 134 18.53 13.87 -2.26
CA ILE A 134 17.27 13.15 -2.34
C ILE A 134 17.42 11.65 -2.08
N SER A 135 18.53 11.05 -2.51
CA SER A 135 18.75 9.61 -2.35
C SER A 135 19.33 9.24 -0.98
N GLY A 136 19.96 10.19 -0.28
CA GLY A 136 20.73 9.91 0.94
C GLY A 136 21.97 9.05 0.70
N ILE A 137 22.33 8.80 -0.57
CA ILE A 137 23.51 8.02 -0.93
C ILE A 137 24.71 8.97 -1.07
N PRO A 138 25.85 8.70 -0.41
CA PRO A 138 27.05 9.53 -0.52
C PRO A 138 27.56 9.64 -1.97
N ALA A 139 28.14 10.79 -2.32
CA ALA A 139 28.69 11.04 -3.66
C ALA A 139 29.83 10.09 -4.06
N ASP A 140 30.53 9.51 -3.08
CA ASP A 140 31.64 8.57 -3.24
C ASP A 140 31.19 7.10 -3.15
N ALA A 141 29.88 6.83 -3.11
CA ALA A 141 29.35 5.48 -3.16
C ALA A 141 29.80 4.75 -4.44
N PRO A 142 30.01 3.43 -4.38
CA PRO A 142 30.41 2.64 -5.55
C PRO A 142 29.47 2.85 -6.73
N LYS A 143 30.05 3.04 -7.92
CA LYS A 143 29.29 3.16 -9.15
C LYS A 143 28.66 1.82 -9.51
N ALA A 144 27.44 1.85 -10.05
CA ALA A 144 26.82 0.67 -10.64
C ALA A 144 27.62 0.20 -11.88
N ASP A 145 27.61 -1.10 -12.15
CA ASP A 145 28.40 -1.69 -13.25
C ASP A 145 28.10 -1.06 -14.62
N TYR A 146 26.84 -0.68 -14.88
CA TYR A 146 26.48 -0.01 -16.13
C TYR A 146 27.14 1.37 -16.27
N ALA A 147 27.38 2.08 -15.16
CA ALA A 147 28.03 3.39 -15.16
C ALA A 147 29.57 3.25 -15.27
N ILE A 148 30.12 2.11 -14.86
CA ILE A 148 31.53 1.76 -15.14
C ILE A 148 31.69 1.44 -16.63
N LEU A 149 30.76 0.68 -17.21
CA LEU A 149 30.74 0.33 -18.63
C LEU A 149 30.52 1.55 -19.54
N ALA A 150 29.57 2.42 -19.18
CA ALA A 150 29.19 3.60 -19.94
C ALA A 150 29.23 4.86 -19.05
N PRO A 151 30.41 5.46 -18.82
CA PRO A 151 30.57 6.64 -17.98
C PRO A 151 29.72 7.85 -18.44
N GLU A 152 29.37 7.92 -19.71
CA GLU A 152 28.53 8.97 -20.28
C GLU A 152 27.13 8.98 -19.65
N ILE A 153 26.58 7.82 -19.29
CA ILE A 153 25.29 7.72 -18.59
C ILE A 153 25.35 8.46 -17.25
N GLU A 154 26.49 8.42 -16.54
CA GLU A 154 26.64 9.11 -15.27
C GLU A 154 26.56 10.64 -15.45
N VAL A 155 27.18 11.16 -16.51
CA VAL A 155 27.11 12.58 -16.87
C VAL A 155 25.68 12.96 -17.22
N PHE A 156 25.00 12.17 -18.05
CA PHE A 156 23.60 12.44 -18.41
C PHE A 156 22.67 12.41 -17.19
N LEU A 157 22.84 11.45 -16.29
CA LEU A 157 22.06 11.42 -15.06
C LEU A 157 22.28 12.69 -14.23
N LYS A 158 23.52 13.09 -13.98
CA LYS A 158 23.78 14.27 -13.14
C LYS A 158 23.40 15.57 -13.83
N GLU A 159 23.93 15.82 -15.02
CA GLU A 159 23.72 17.09 -15.70
C GLU A 159 22.29 17.27 -16.21
N HIS A 160 21.69 16.21 -16.75
CA HIS A 160 20.39 16.32 -17.39
C HIS A 160 19.26 15.90 -16.46
N LEU A 161 19.31 14.71 -15.88
CA LEU A 161 18.23 14.27 -15.00
C LEU A 161 18.20 15.11 -13.72
N PHE A 162 19.29 15.20 -12.97
CA PHE A 162 19.24 15.87 -11.67
C PHE A 162 19.36 17.40 -11.77
N ALA A 163 20.27 17.94 -12.58
CA ALA A 163 20.40 19.40 -12.71
C ALA A 163 19.36 20.03 -13.66
N ASP A 164 19.08 19.48 -14.85
CA ASP A 164 18.10 20.12 -15.74
C ASP A 164 16.63 19.82 -15.37
N LEU A 165 16.32 18.68 -14.76
CA LEU A 165 14.93 18.34 -14.36
C LEU A 165 14.67 18.54 -12.87
N PHE A 166 15.40 17.88 -11.97
CA PHE A 166 15.07 17.93 -10.53
C PHE A 166 15.30 19.33 -9.92
N GLU A 167 16.29 20.10 -10.39
CA GLU A 167 16.56 21.47 -9.92
C GLU A 167 15.41 22.45 -10.20
N ARG A 168 14.51 22.12 -11.13
CA ARG A 168 13.36 22.97 -11.46
C ARG A 168 12.32 22.90 -10.34
N ASP A 169 12.00 24.03 -9.75
CA ASP A 169 11.26 24.11 -8.49
C ASP A 169 9.72 24.17 -8.62
N VAL A 170 9.17 24.05 -9.84
CA VAL A 170 7.70 24.06 -10.04
C VAL A 170 7.02 22.90 -9.31
N LEU A 171 7.64 21.72 -9.30
CA LEU A 171 7.28 20.59 -8.46
C LEU A 171 8.36 20.38 -7.40
N THR A 172 7.93 20.01 -6.20
CA THR A 172 8.82 19.58 -5.11
C THR A 172 9.49 18.24 -5.43
N TYR A 173 10.59 17.90 -4.74
CA TYR A 173 11.22 16.58 -4.91
C TYR A 173 10.27 15.42 -4.60
N ALA A 174 9.42 15.57 -3.58
CA ALA A 174 8.39 14.57 -3.27
C ALA A 174 7.43 14.34 -4.44
N GLU A 175 6.94 15.41 -5.07
CA GLU A 175 6.04 15.34 -6.23
C GLU A 175 6.75 14.79 -7.48
N ARG A 176 8.03 15.10 -7.67
CA ARG A 176 8.86 14.53 -8.74
C ARG A 176 9.06 13.04 -8.58
N GLU A 177 9.38 12.58 -7.37
CA GLU A 177 9.53 11.16 -7.10
C GLU A 177 8.20 10.41 -7.19
N LEU A 178 7.09 11.03 -6.76
CA LEU A 178 5.75 10.48 -6.97
C LEU A 178 5.45 10.31 -8.47
N THR A 179 5.78 11.32 -9.28
CA THR A 179 5.69 11.25 -10.75
C THR A 179 6.54 10.10 -11.29
N THR A 180 7.80 9.99 -10.85
CA THR A 180 8.72 8.94 -11.29
C THR A 180 8.17 7.54 -10.97
N VAL A 181 7.76 7.31 -9.72
CA VAL A 181 7.21 6.03 -9.27
C VAL A 181 5.96 5.66 -10.08
N ALA A 182 5.05 6.62 -10.30
CA ALA A 182 3.84 6.41 -11.08
C ALA A 182 4.13 6.04 -12.54
N VAL A 183 5.08 6.73 -13.18
CA VAL A 183 5.52 6.41 -14.55
C VAL A 183 6.12 5.01 -14.61
N ILE A 184 7.10 4.71 -13.77
CA ILE A 184 7.82 3.42 -13.81
C ILE A 184 6.86 2.25 -13.50
N ALA A 185 6.00 2.39 -12.49
CA ALA A 185 5.00 1.37 -12.17
C ALA A 185 4.07 1.09 -13.35
N SER A 186 3.73 2.12 -14.14
CA SER A 186 2.87 1.98 -15.33
C SER A 186 3.54 1.31 -16.52
N LEU A 187 4.87 1.16 -16.53
CA LEU A 187 5.61 0.45 -17.58
C LEU A 187 5.51 -1.07 -17.44
N GLY A 188 5.26 -1.57 -16.23
CA GLY A 188 5.12 -2.99 -15.95
C GLY A 188 6.46 -3.71 -15.75
N LYS A 189 6.62 -4.87 -16.39
CA LYS A 189 7.74 -5.80 -16.11
C LYS A 189 9.08 -5.31 -16.65
N GLY A 190 10.17 -5.64 -15.94
CA GLY A 190 11.55 -5.41 -16.37
C GLY A 190 12.17 -4.10 -15.90
N VAL A 191 11.44 -3.31 -15.09
CA VAL A 191 11.90 -2.05 -14.51
C VAL A 191 11.87 -2.07 -12.97
N GLU A 192 11.68 -3.24 -12.36
CA GLU A 192 11.53 -3.43 -10.92
C GLU A 192 12.71 -2.84 -10.11
N PRO A 193 13.99 -3.00 -10.52
CA PRO A 193 15.10 -2.37 -9.79
C PRO A 193 15.01 -0.84 -9.75
N MET A 194 14.58 -0.20 -10.85
CA MET A 194 14.38 1.25 -10.86
C MET A 194 13.19 1.66 -10.01
N LEU A 195 12.10 0.89 -10.07
CA LEU A 195 10.92 1.14 -9.25
C LEU A 195 11.27 1.10 -7.76
N LYS A 196 12.03 0.09 -7.33
CA LYS A 196 12.52 -0.04 -5.94
C LYS A 196 13.41 1.12 -5.55
N GLY A 197 14.34 1.51 -6.42
CA GLY A 197 15.22 2.67 -6.19
C GLY A 197 14.42 3.95 -5.94
N HIS A 198 13.49 4.29 -6.83
CA HIS A 198 12.69 5.50 -6.72
C HIS A 198 11.66 5.46 -5.60
N MET A 199 11.07 4.30 -5.27
CA MET A 199 10.28 4.15 -4.03
C MET A 199 11.14 4.43 -2.80
N GLY A 200 12.42 4.00 -2.81
CA GLY A 200 13.38 4.30 -1.75
C GLY A 200 13.69 5.79 -1.61
N ILE A 201 13.88 6.49 -2.73
CA ILE A 201 14.11 7.94 -2.77
C ILE A 201 12.84 8.69 -2.34
N ALA A 202 11.66 8.30 -2.84
CA ALA A 202 10.37 8.87 -2.46
C ALA A 202 10.17 8.86 -0.93
N LEU A 203 10.48 7.75 -0.27
CA LEU A 203 10.44 7.64 1.20
C LEU A 203 11.43 8.61 1.88
N ASN A 204 12.62 8.83 1.31
CA ASN A 204 13.61 9.76 1.88
C ASN A 204 13.17 11.22 1.77
N VAL A 205 12.43 11.58 0.70
CA VAL A 205 11.90 12.94 0.49
C VAL A 205 10.50 13.13 1.08
N GLY A 206 10.04 12.23 1.94
CA GLY A 206 8.85 12.39 2.77
C GLY A 206 7.53 11.88 2.18
N ILE A 207 7.55 11.11 1.08
CA ILE A 207 6.38 10.33 0.65
C ILE A 207 6.19 9.16 1.63
N THR A 208 4.96 8.94 2.09
CA THR A 208 4.67 7.86 3.04
C THR A 208 4.45 6.50 2.35
N PRO A 209 4.59 5.38 3.08
CA PRO A 209 4.20 4.06 2.57
C PRO A 209 2.75 4.01 2.08
N ASP A 210 1.83 4.69 2.77
CA ASP A 210 0.43 4.74 2.39
C ASP A 210 0.22 5.50 1.07
N GLU A 211 0.92 6.62 0.87
CA GLU A 211 0.89 7.32 -0.41
C GLU A 211 1.46 6.47 -1.57
N LEU A 212 2.53 5.70 -1.34
CA LEU A 212 3.03 4.75 -2.35
C LEU A 212 2.02 3.63 -2.64
N ARG A 213 1.27 3.16 -1.63
CA ARG A 213 0.15 2.22 -1.85
C ARG A 213 -0.97 2.89 -2.65
N SER A 214 -1.26 4.17 -2.42
CA SER A 214 -2.24 4.94 -3.20
C SER A 214 -1.80 5.11 -4.65
N VAL A 215 -0.51 5.34 -4.93
CA VAL A 215 0.03 5.32 -6.30
C VAL A 215 -0.30 4.00 -7.00
N LEU A 216 -0.05 2.88 -6.32
CA LEU A 216 -0.32 1.56 -6.90
C LEU A 216 -1.81 1.27 -7.10
N ALA A 217 -2.68 1.81 -6.24
CA ALA A 217 -4.13 1.76 -6.44
C ALA A 217 -4.56 2.56 -7.68
N ILE A 218 -3.97 3.74 -7.90
CA ILE A 218 -4.20 4.56 -9.10
C ILE A 218 -3.71 3.84 -10.36
N VAL A 219 -2.54 3.20 -10.30
CA VAL A 219 -2.02 2.36 -11.40
C VAL A 219 -2.96 1.20 -11.70
N GLU A 220 -3.51 0.51 -10.69
CA GLU A 220 -4.50 -0.55 -10.91
C GLU A 220 -5.76 -0.03 -11.62
N LYS A 221 -6.31 1.09 -11.13
CA LYS A 221 -7.52 1.72 -11.67
C LYS A 221 -7.34 2.16 -13.12
N ASN A 222 -6.22 2.81 -13.43
CA ASN A 222 -6.03 3.49 -14.71
C ASN A 222 -5.31 2.63 -15.76
N ILE A 223 -4.38 1.78 -15.32
CA ILE A 223 -3.47 1.05 -16.20
C ILE A 223 -3.83 -0.44 -16.23
N GLY A 224 -3.75 -1.11 -15.09
CA GLY A 224 -3.96 -2.54 -15.01
C GLY A 224 -3.46 -3.16 -13.72
N ARG A 225 -4.12 -4.27 -13.34
CA ARG A 225 -3.80 -5.00 -12.11
C ARG A 225 -2.42 -5.65 -12.14
N GLY A 226 -1.95 -6.11 -13.30
CA GLY A 226 -0.64 -6.75 -13.42
C GLY A 226 0.52 -5.80 -13.08
N GLU A 227 0.45 -4.57 -13.60
CA GLU A 227 1.39 -3.50 -13.30
C GLU A 227 1.36 -3.13 -11.81
N ALA A 228 0.17 -2.98 -11.23
CA ALA A 228 0.00 -2.66 -9.82
C ALA A 228 0.53 -3.76 -8.88
N ASP A 229 0.25 -5.04 -9.19
CA ASP A 229 0.71 -6.17 -8.38
C ASP A 229 2.25 -6.28 -8.39
N GLY A 230 2.90 -6.05 -9.55
CA GLY A 230 4.36 -5.96 -9.63
C GLY A 230 4.92 -4.82 -8.77
N GLY A 231 4.27 -3.66 -8.78
CA GLY A 231 4.66 -2.54 -7.95
C GLY A 231 4.44 -2.77 -6.44
N ARG A 232 3.40 -3.52 -6.05
CA ARG A 232 3.17 -3.90 -4.64
C ARG A 232 4.27 -4.80 -4.10
N LEU A 233 4.70 -5.78 -4.90
CA LEU A 233 5.82 -6.65 -4.54
C LEU A 233 7.10 -5.83 -4.37
N ALA A 234 7.39 -4.93 -5.31
CA ALA A 234 8.54 -4.03 -5.23
C ALA A 234 8.51 -3.14 -3.98
N LEU A 235 7.35 -2.56 -3.67
CA LEU A 235 7.16 -1.73 -2.48
C LEU A 235 7.37 -2.53 -1.19
N ASN A 236 6.82 -3.74 -1.11
CA ASN A 236 6.98 -4.60 0.07
C ASN A 236 8.45 -4.91 0.35
N GLU A 237 9.24 -5.23 -0.68
CA GLU A 237 10.68 -5.45 -0.54
C GLU A 237 11.42 -4.19 -0.06
N VAL A 238 11.07 -3.00 -0.60
CA VAL A 238 11.67 -1.73 -0.17
C VAL A 238 11.36 -1.44 1.29
N LEU A 239 10.09 -1.57 1.70
CA LEU A 239 9.66 -1.33 3.07
C LEU A 239 10.32 -2.31 4.04
N GLN A 240 10.43 -3.59 3.67
CA GLN A 240 11.16 -4.59 4.45
C GLN A 240 12.63 -4.22 4.62
N SER A 241 13.31 -3.83 3.52
CA SER A 241 14.73 -3.47 3.56
C SER A 241 15.02 -2.27 4.46
N LYS A 242 14.05 -1.36 4.63
CA LYS A 242 14.14 -0.18 5.51
C LYS A 242 13.61 -0.42 6.94
N GLY A 243 13.16 -1.64 7.27
CA GLY A 243 12.52 -1.92 8.56
C GLY A 243 11.17 -1.19 8.77
N LEU A 244 10.54 -0.77 7.67
CA LEU A 244 9.27 -0.01 7.64
C LEU A 244 8.07 -0.92 7.37
N THR A 245 8.14 -2.19 7.76
CA THR A 245 7.01 -3.13 7.69
C THR A 245 5.75 -2.49 8.28
N THR A 246 4.64 -2.61 7.55
CA THR A 246 3.50 -1.68 7.62
C THR A 246 2.60 -1.85 8.83
N ALA A 247 3.09 -1.39 9.97
CA ALA A 247 2.46 -0.51 10.93
C ALA A 247 3.44 -0.49 12.11
N PRO A 248 3.93 0.67 12.59
CA PRO A 248 4.51 0.69 13.92
C PRO A 248 3.45 0.09 14.86
N GLU A 249 3.84 -0.90 15.65
CA GLU A 249 3.00 -1.45 16.71
C GLU A 249 2.35 -0.28 17.43
N ALA A 250 1.03 -0.13 17.28
CA ALA A 250 0.34 0.98 17.93
C ALA A 250 0.54 0.79 19.44
N PRO A 251 0.86 1.84 20.21
CA PRO A 251 1.04 1.70 21.65
C PRO A 251 -0.13 0.93 22.25
N ALA A 252 0.15 -0.07 23.08
CA ALA A 252 -0.91 -0.88 23.67
C ALA A 252 -1.87 0.01 24.48
N VAL A 253 -3.14 0.02 24.11
CA VAL A 253 -4.19 0.80 24.75
C VAL A 253 -4.92 -0.07 25.76
N THR A 254 -5.08 0.40 26.99
CA THR A 254 -5.92 -0.28 27.98
C THR A 254 -7.38 -0.19 27.56
N ILE A 255 -8.03 -1.35 27.47
CA ILE A 255 -9.46 -1.50 27.22
C ILE A 255 -10.15 -2.09 28.46
N GLY A 256 -11.47 -2.31 28.38
CA GLY A 256 -12.27 -2.78 29.51
C GLY A 256 -11.67 -3.99 30.26
N ASN A 257 -11.89 -4.03 31.58
CA ASN A 257 -11.37 -5.05 32.50
C ASN A 257 -9.83 -5.13 32.58
N GLY A 258 -9.13 -4.05 32.24
CA GLY A 258 -7.67 -3.94 32.41
C GLY A 258 -6.84 -4.60 31.31
N VAL A 259 -7.48 -5.31 30.38
CA VAL A 259 -6.85 -5.90 29.18
C VAL A 259 -6.20 -4.79 28.36
N LYS A 260 -5.02 -5.04 27.81
CA LYS A 260 -4.38 -4.12 26.87
C LYS A 260 -4.52 -4.66 25.45
N LYS A 261 -4.80 -3.77 24.50
CA LYS A 261 -4.92 -4.11 23.08
C LYS A 261 -3.87 -3.36 22.28
N GLN A 262 -3.18 -4.07 21.41
CA GLN A 262 -2.14 -3.54 20.54
C GLN A 262 -2.43 -3.96 19.10
N LYS A 263 -2.43 -3.00 18.18
CA LYS A 263 -2.52 -3.32 16.76
C LYS A 263 -1.15 -3.82 16.28
N VAL A 264 -1.17 -4.92 15.53
CA VAL A 264 0.02 -5.60 15.01
C VAL A 264 -0.14 -5.88 13.52
N THR A 265 0.98 -5.95 12.81
CA THR A 265 1.02 -6.38 11.41
C THR A 265 2.05 -7.50 11.26
N PHE A 266 1.72 -8.49 10.44
CA PHE A 266 2.61 -9.58 10.02
C PHE A 266 2.30 -9.94 8.56
N HIS A 267 2.95 -10.95 7.98
CA HIS A 267 2.69 -11.37 6.60
C HIS A 267 2.52 -12.88 6.54
N ASN A 268 1.71 -13.32 5.59
CA ASN A 268 1.54 -14.75 5.30
C ASN A 268 2.53 -15.21 4.20
N ARG A 269 2.51 -16.51 3.84
CA ARG A 269 3.45 -17.07 2.84
C ARG A 269 3.28 -16.47 1.44
N PHE A 270 2.14 -15.83 1.20
CA PHE A 270 1.81 -15.14 -0.05
C PHE A 270 2.19 -13.66 -0.05
N LEU A 271 2.92 -13.21 0.99
CA LEU A 271 3.33 -11.83 1.19
C LEU A 271 2.14 -10.85 1.29
N ILE A 272 0.99 -11.37 1.73
CA ILE A 272 -0.16 -10.53 2.06
C ILE A 272 0.04 -10.00 3.47
N ASP A 273 -0.01 -8.68 3.61
CA ASP A 273 0.03 -8.01 4.91
C ASP A 273 -1.23 -8.37 5.71
N MET A 274 -1.01 -8.91 6.89
CA MET A 274 -2.03 -9.35 7.84
C MET A 274 -2.09 -8.35 8.98
N VAL A 275 -3.28 -7.82 9.27
CA VAL A 275 -3.49 -6.86 10.36
C VAL A 275 -4.28 -7.53 11.48
N GLY A 276 -3.77 -7.44 12.70
CA GLY A 276 -4.37 -8.03 13.89
C GLY A 276 -4.44 -7.09 15.08
N ASP A 277 -5.30 -7.46 16.03
CA ASP A 277 -5.37 -6.93 17.38
C ASP A 277 -4.84 -8.00 18.34
N LEU A 278 -3.68 -7.71 18.94
CA LEU A 278 -3.05 -8.50 19.99
C LEU A 278 -3.54 -8.01 21.36
N TYR A 279 -4.09 -8.91 22.16
CA TYR A 279 -4.60 -8.63 23.49
C TYR A 279 -3.70 -9.24 24.56
N PHE A 280 -3.38 -8.43 25.57
CA PHE A 280 -2.62 -8.84 26.74
C PHE A 280 -3.53 -8.93 27.98
N PRO A 281 -3.30 -9.90 28.87
CA PRO A 281 -4.05 -10.03 30.12
C PRO A 281 -4.03 -8.76 30.97
N ALA A 282 -5.06 -8.59 31.81
CA ALA A 282 -5.17 -7.43 32.69
C ALA A 282 -3.98 -7.25 33.65
N ASN A 283 -3.34 -8.35 34.01
CA ASN A 283 -2.16 -8.44 34.87
C ASN A 283 -0.90 -8.78 34.05
N TYR A 284 -0.82 -8.30 32.81
CA TYR A 284 0.33 -8.51 31.93
C TYR A 284 1.63 -8.04 32.57
N SER A 285 2.64 -8.92 32.53
CA SER A 285 3.99 -8.65 32.99
C SER A 285 4.96 -9.01 31.87
N PRO A 286 5.85 -8.09 31.45
CA PRO A 286 6.85 -8.37 30.42
C PRO A 286 7.90 -9.41 30.86
N ALA A 287 7.98 -9.73 32.15
CA ALA A 287 8.86 -10.76 32.68
C ALA A 287 8.26 -12.17 32.58
N LYS A 288 6.98 -12.29 32.21
CA LYS A 288 6.28 -13.57 32.06
C LYS A 288 5.98 -13.83 30.59
N LYS A 289 5.96 -15.12 30.25
CA LYS A 289 5.38 -15.60 29.01
C LYS A 289 4.01 -16.20 29.30
N TYR A 290 3.15 -16.18 28.30
CA TYR A 290 1.75 -16.59 28.41
C TYR A 290 1.43 -17.58 27.29
N ALA A 291 0.54 -18.54 27.58
CA ALA A 291 -0.12 -19.30 26.53
C ALA A 291 -0.92 -18.34 25.64
N ALA A 292 -0.91 -18.61 24.34
CA ALA A 292 -1.54 -17.75 23.35
C ALA A 292 -2.69 -18.45 22.62
N ILE A 293 -3.72 -17.68 22.25
CA ILE A 293 -4.86 -18.19 21.47
C ILE A 293 -5.08 -17.31 20.25
N ILE A 294 -5.03 -17.92 19.07
CA ILE A 294 -5.41 -17.28 17.80
C ILE A 294 -6.93 -17.39 17.63
N VAL A 295 -7.59 -16.29 17.30
CA VAL A 295 -9.05 -16.22 17.17
C VAL A 295 -9.47 -15.79 15.77
N GLY A 296 -9.91 -16.76 14.96
CA GLY A 296 -10.35 -16.52 13.59
C GLY A 296 -11.81 -16.05 13.49
N HIS A 297 -12.05 -15.05 12.64
CA HIS A 297 -13.40 -14.50 12.43
C HIS A 297 -14.27 -15.39 11.50
N PRO A 298 -15.61 -15.20 11.53
CA PRO A 298 -16.55 -15.84 10.60
C PRO A 298 -16.23 -15.60 9.12
N PHE A 299 -16.80 -16.41 8.23
CA PHE A 299 -16.82 -16.10 6.79
C PHE A 299 -17.39 -14.69 6.58
N GLY A 300 -16.68 -13.86 5.80
CA GLY A 300 -17.10 -12.48 5.53
C GLY A 300 -16.96 -11.49 6.69
N GLY A 301 -16.47 -11.94 7.85
CA GLY A 301 -16.26 -11.10 9.03
C GLY A 301 -14.93 -10.35 9.05
N VAL A 302 -14.72 -9.59 10.12
CA VAL A 302 -13.46 -8.87 10.42
C VAL A 302 -13.16 -8.93 11.93
N LYS A 303 -11.92 -8.62 12.32
CA LYS A 303 -11.42 -8.75 13.69
C LYS A 303 -12.16 -7.91 14.72
N GLU A 304 -12.74 -6.77 14.33
CA GLU A 304 -13.52 -5.90 15.24
C GLU A 304 -14.88 -6.50 15.65
N GLN A 305 -15.30 -7.60 15.02
CA GLN A 305 -16.59 -8.25 15.28
C GLN A 305 -16.44 -9.39 16.30
N THR A 306 -16.88 -10.60 15.92
CA THR A 306 -17.01 -11.72 16.85
C THR A 306 -15.66 -12.22 17.35
N SER A 307 -14.61 -12.24 16.52
CA SER A 307 -13.29 -12.71 16.94
C SER A 307 -12.63 -11.79 17.96
N GLY A 308 -12.65 -10.46 17.77
CA GLY A 308 -12.12 -9.51 18.75
C GLY A 308 -12.85 -9.56 20.09
N LEU A 309 -14.15 -9.81 20.09
CA LEU A 309 -14.92 -10.02 21.33
C LEU A 309 -14.43 -11.24 22.10
N HIS A 310 -14.25 -12.38 21.41
CA HIS A 310 -13.77 -13.62 22.03
C HIS A 310 -12.30 -13.49 22.47
N ALA A 311 -11.44 -12.89 21.64
CA ALA A 311 -10.05 -12.62 21.96
C ALA A 311 -9.92 -11.80 23.25
N ARG A 312 -10.69 -10.72 23.39
CA ARG A 312 -10.73 -9.92 24.62
C ARG A 312 -11.17 -10.76 25.83
N LYS A 313 -12.22 -11.57 25.70
CA LYS A 313 -12.74 -12.40 26.81
C LYS A 313 -11.74 -13.47 27.26
N LEU A 314 -10.99 -14.04 26.33
CA LEU A 314 -9.91 -14.96 26.63
C LEU A 314 -8.71 -14.24 27.29
N ALA A 315 -8.43 -13.00 26.89
CA ALA A 315 -7.41 -12.20 27.55
C ALA A 315 -7.81 -11.82 28.99
N GLU A 316 -9.09 -11.59 29.26
CA GLU A 316 -9.61 -11.35 30.62
C GLU A 316 -9.34 -12.53 31.58
N ILE A 317 -9.24 -13.76 31.06
CA ILE A 317 -8.97 -14.96 31.86
C ILE A 317 -7.51 -15.43 31.82
N GLY A 318 -6.61 -14.64 31.22
CA GLY A 318 -5.15 -14.82 31.39
C GLY A 318 -4.36 -15.24 30.15
N TYR A 319 -4.96 -15.29 28.96
CA TYR A 319 -4.25 -15.62 27.72
C TYR A 319 -3.75 -14.37 26.98
N VAL A 320 -2.63 -14.50 26.26
CA VAL A 320 -2.37 -13.58 25.14
C VAL A 320 -3.25 -14.02 23.98
N THR A 321 -3.98 -13.12 23.32
CA THR A 321 -4.83 -13.53 22.20
C THR A 321 -4.65 -12.65 20.98
N LEU A 322 -4.79 -13.24 19.80
CA LEU A 322 -4.67 -12.54 18.53
C LEU A 322 -5.94 -12.75 17.71
N ALA A 323 -6.70 -11.68 17.52
CA ALA A 323 -7.72 -11.62 16.47
C ALA A 323 -7.13 -10.93 15.26
N PHE A 324 -7.25 -11.51 14.08
CA PHE A 324 -6.69 -10.94 12.84
C PHE A 324 -7.74 -10.88 11.75
N ASP A 325 -7.59 -9.94 10.82
CA ASP A 325 -8.36 -9.91 9.58
C ASP A 325 -7.75 -10.91 8.60
N ALA A 326 -8.57 -11.80 8.04
CA ALA A 326 -8.11 -12.71 7.00
C ALA A 326 -7.61 -11.96 5.76
N SER A 327 -6.75 -12.60 4.98
CA SER A 327 -6.40 -12.14 3.63
C SER A 327 -7.66 -11.77 2.85
N TYR A 328 -7.60 -10.66 2.11
CA TYR A 328 -8.71 -10.08 1.33
C TYR A 328 -9.83 -9.42 2.14
N TYR A 329 -9.77 -9.44 3.49
CA TYR A 329 -10.77 -8.87 4.40
C TYR A 329 -10.20 -7.76 5.29
N GLY A 330 -11.10 -6.94 5.84
CA GLY A 330 -10.79 -5.90 6.82
C GLY A 330 -9.63 -4.98 6.42
N GLU A 331 -8.71 -4.79 7.34
CA GLU A 331 -7.47 -4.03 7.17
C GLU A 331 -6.33 -4.87 6.57
N SER A 332 -6.44 -6.19 6.56
CA SER A 332 -5.45 -7.06 5.89
C SER A 332 -5.48 -6.86 4.38
N GLY A 333 -4.33 -7.03 3.74
CA GLY A 333 -4.11 -6.84 2.32
C GLY A 333 -4.76 -7.90 1.43
N GLY A 334 -4.33 -7.96 0.18
CA GLY A 334 -4.80 -8.92 -0.81
C GLY A 334 -5.95 -8.39 -1.68
N TYR A 335 -5.89 -8.73 -2.98
CA TYR A 335 -6.91 -8.44 -3.99
C TYR A 335 -7.23 -9.68 -4.85
N PRO A 336 -8.45 -9.81 -5.40
CA PRO A 336 -9.58 -8.92 -5.22
C PRO A 336 -10.12 -8.97 -3.78
N ARG A 337 -10.73 -7.87 -3.30
CA ARG A 337 -11.27 -7.81 -1.94
C ARG A 337 -12.44 -8.77 -1.78
N ARG A 338 -12.62 -9.27 -0.55
CA ARG A 338 -13.69 -10.20 -0.15
C ARG A 338 -13.66 -11.53 -0.91
N MET A 339 -12.47 -11.94 -1.32
CA MET A 339 -12.23 -13.27 -1.87
C MET A 339 -12.05 -14.26 -0.72
N GLU A 340 -12.80 -15.36 -0.76
CA GLU A 340 -12.60 -16.45 0.18
C GLU A 340 -11.84 -17.59 -0.51
N SER A 341 -10.52 -17.68 -0.27
CA SER A 341 -9.71 -18.84 -0.65
C SER A 341 -9.42 -19.68 0.60
N PRO A 342 -9.90 -20.93 0.68
CA PRO A 342 -9.59 -21.80 1.82
C PRO A 342 -8.10 -21.99 2.06
N GLU A 343 -7.29 -22.11 1.00
CA GLU A 343 -5.84 -22.31 1.11
C GLU A 343 -5.15 -21.11 1.75
N VAL A 344 -5.51 -19.90 1.32
CA VAL A 344 -4.97 -18.67 1.90
C VAL A 344 -5.47 -18.49 3.34
N ARG A 345 -6.75 -18.81 3.60
CA ARG A 345 -7.31 -18.72 4.97
C ARG A 345 -6.61 -19.64 5.95
N VAL A 346 -6.23 -20.85 5.52
CA VAL A 346 -5.45 -21.79 6.33
C VAL A 346 -4.05 -21.25 6.58
N ASP A 347 -3.41 -20.68 5.56
CA ASP A 347 -2.10 -20.07 5.71
C ASP A 347 -2.09 -18.85 6.64
N ASP A 348 -3.15 -18.03 6.61
CA ASP A 348 -3.30 -16.88 7.50
C ASP A 348 -3.18 -17.29 8.99
N PHE A 349 -3.69 -18.48 9.35
CA PHE A 349 -3.50 -19.03 10.70
C PHE A 349 -2.04 -19.43 10.96
N SER A 350 -1.37 -20.08 10.01
CA SER A 350 0.06 -20.39 10.14
C SER A 350 0.92 -19.13 10.27
N ALA A 351 0.58 -18.06 9.54
CA ALA A 351 1.23 -16.77 9.66
C ALA A 351 1.02 -16.14 11.05
N ALA A 352 -0.18 -16.27 11.61
CA ALA A 352 -0.47 -15.85 12.98
C ALA A 352 0.32 -16.67 14.02
N VAL A 353 0.54 -17.97 13.77
CA VAL A 353 1.43 -18.81 14.57
C VAL A 353 2.87 -18.31 14.47
N ASP A 354 3.39 -18.05 13.27
CA ASP A 354 4.74 -17.52 13.06
C ASP A 354 4.96 -16.22 13.85
N PHE A 355 4.00 -15.30 13.77
CA PHE A 355 4.02 -14.05 14.52
C PHE A 355 4.08 -14.30 16.04
N LEU A 356 3.18 -15.13 16.57
CA LEU A 356 3.10 -15.38 18.01
C LEU A 356 4.29 -16.17 18.55
N THR A 357 4.81 -17.16 17.81
CA THR A 357 6.00 -17.93 18.20
C THR A 357 7.22 -17.02 18.42
N ASN A 358 7.33 -15.95 17.66
CA ASN A 358 8.43 -14.98 17.78
C ASN A 358 8.15 -13.84 18.76
N HIS A 359 6.93 -13.74 19.32
CA HIS A 359 6.55 -12.65 20.19
C HIS A 359 7.10 -12.84 21.63
N PRO A 360 7.74 -11.84 22.25
CA PRO A 360 8.43 -12.00 23.53
C PRO A 360 7.51 -12.40 24.70
N ALA A 361 6.24 -12.01 24.63
CA ALA A 361 5.22 -12.33 25.64
C ALA A 361 4.65 -13.76 25.55
N VAL A 362 4.98 -14.54 24.51
CA VAL A 362 4.30 -15.81 24.21
C VAL A 362 5.18 -17.01 24.56
N GLU A 363 4.56 -18.02 25.16
CA GLU A 363 5.11 -19.37 25.26
C GLU A 363 4.97 -20.07 23.91
N ALA A 364 6.06 -20.16 23.15
CA ALA A 364 6.09 -20.68 21.78
C ALA A 364 5.52 -22.10 21.63
N ASP A 365 5.58 -22.91 22.69
CA ASP A 365 5.07 -24.27 22.80
C ASP A 365 3.64 -24.34 23.39
N LYS A 366 2.94 -23.21 23.56
CA LYS A 366 1.56 -23.14 24.04
C LYS A 366 0.70 -22.19 23.24
N ILE A 367 0.59 -22.48 21.95
CA ILE A 367 -0.30 -21.76 21.03
C ILE A 367 -1.51 -22.64 20.72
N GLY A 368 -2.69 -22.12 21.00
CA GLY A 368 -3.97 -22.72 20.63
C GLY A 368 -4.71 -21.88 19.59
N VAL A 369 -5.78 -22.44 19.02
CA VAL A 369 -6.63 -21.75 18.06
C VAL A 369 -8.10 -21.95 18.35
N ILE A 370 -8.89 -20.91 18.11
CA ILE A 370 -10.35 -20.94 18.04
C ILE A 370 -10.77 -20.33 16.72
N GLY A 371 -11.65 -21.02 15.99
CA GLY A 371 -12.28 -20.47 14.81
C GLY A 371 -13.79 -20.35 14.99
N ILE A 372 -14.34 -19.20 14.61
CA ILE A 372 -15.78 -18.94 14.74
C ILE A 372 -16.45 -19.12 13.38
N CYS A 373 -17.53 -19.90 13.30
CA CYS A 373 -18.26 -20.16 12.05
C CYS A 373 -17.30 -20.70 10.96
N GLY A 374 -17.20 -20.07 9.79
CA GLY A 374 -16.24 -20.44 8.74
C GLY A 374 -14.79 -20.47 9.23
N GLY A 375 -14.43 -19.59 10.18
CA GLY A 375 -13.13 -19.60 10.85
C GLY A 375 -12.79 -20.95 11.49
N GLY A 376 -13.79 -21.69 11.97
CA GLY A 376 -13.62 -23.01 12.59
C GLY A 376 -13.11 -24.07 11.61
N CYS A 377 -13.58 -24.03 10.37
CA CYS A 377 -13.13 -24.99 9.36
C CYS A 377 -11.66 -24.75 8.98
N TYR A 378 -11.28 -23.48 8.83
CA TYR A 378 -9.92 -23.09 8.46
C TYR A 378 -8.92 -23.32 9.60
N SER A 379 -9.29 -23.02 10.86
CA SER A 379 -8.41 -23.26 12.00
C SER A 379 -8.18 -24.75 12.26
N VAL A 380 -9.21 -25.60 12.10
CA VAL A 380 -9.03 -27.06 12.14
C VAL A 380 -8.06 -27.51 11.05
N SER A 381 -8.23 -27.02 9.83
CA SER A 381 -7.37 -27.36 8.69
C SER A 381 -5.93 -26.90 8.91
N ALA A 382 -5.72 -25.72 9.51
CA ALA A 382 -4.40 -25.24 9.91
C ALA A 382 -3.77 -26.14 10.98
N THR A 383 -4.55 -26.57 11.97
CA THR A 383 -4.08 -27.48 13.05
C THR A 383 -3.63 -28.83 12.50
N GLN A 384 -4.21 -29.30 11.37
CA GLN A 384 -3.79 -30.55 10.73
C GLN A 384 -2.39 -30.47 10.11
N ILE A 385 -1.93 -29.29 9.69
CA ILE A 385 -0.68 -29.13 8.95
C ILE A 385 0.40 -28.37 9.74
N ASP A 386 0.03 -27.55 10.72
CA ASP A 386 0.93 -26.76 11.54
C ASP A 386 1.01 -27.33 12.96
N HIS A 387 2.01 -28.19 13.18
CA HIS A 387 2.22 -28.92 14.43
C HIS A 387 2.58 -28.03 15.63
N ARG A 388 2.77 -26.73 15.43
CA ARG A 388 2.99 -25.78 16.53
C ARG A 388 1.69 -25.35 17.20
N ILE A 389 0.54 -25.64 16.58
CA ILE A 389 -0.79 -25.47 17.17
C ILE A 389 -1.06 -26.65 18.09
N ASN A 390 -0.91 -26.44 19.39
CA ASN A 390 -0.92 -27.52 20.38
C ASN A 390 -2.31 -27.87 20.89
N GLN A 391 -3.29 -26.96 20.74
CA GLN A 391 -4.68 -27.19 21.14
C GLN A 391 -5.67 -26.48 20.21
N TYR A 392 -6.76 -27.18 19.88
CA TYR A 392 -7.98 -26.57 19.36
C TYR A 392 -8.93 -26.37 20.54
N VAL A 393 -9.32 -25.13 20.82
CA VAL A 393 -10.06 -24.76 22.04
C VAL A 393 -11.56 -24.64 21.80
#